data_AF-A0A2H0DY12-F1
#
_entry.id   AF-A0A2H0DY12-F1
#
_cell.length_a   1.000
_cell.length_b   1.000
_cell.length_c   1.000
_cell.angle_alpha   90.00
_cell.angle_beta   90.00
_cell.angle_gamma   90.00
#
_symmetry.space_group_name_H-M   'P 1'
#
loop_
_entity.id
_entity.type
_entity.pdbx_description
1 polymer ?
#
loop_
_entity_poly.entity_id
_entity_poly.type
_entity_poly.pdbx_seq_one_letter_code
_entity_poly.pdbx_strand_id
1 'polypeptide(L)' 'MIKSQAGDIPEGELDKILDIVEKNPELFQKIAAEIQAEISSGKDQMTASMEIMKKYEEELKQIKN' A
#
# COMPACT_ATOMS: atom_id res chain seq x y z
N MET A 1 8.34 20.80 -3.13
CA MET A 1 9.44 19.82 -3.12
C MET A 1 9.02 18.43 -2.64
N ILE A 2 7.81 17.95 -3.00
CA ILE A 2 7.34 16.58 -2.70
C ILE A 2 7.41 15.67 -3.95
N LYS A 3 7.62 16.24 -5.15
CA LYS A 3 7.67 15.47 -6.41
C LYS A 3 8.99 14.71 -6.64
N SER A 4 10.11 15.08 -6.01
CA SER A 4 11.42 14.48 -6.32
C SER A 4 11.76 13.20 -5.55
N GLN A 5 10.99 12.84 -4.51
CA GLN A 5 11.20 11.60 -3.76
C GLN A 5 10.16 10.51 -4.12
N ALA A 6 9.18 10.84 -4.95
CA ALA A 6 8.22 9.92 -5.55
C ALA A 6 8.79 9.30 -6.84
N GLY A 7 10.05 8.84 -6.79
CA GLY A 7 10.64 8.10 -7.89
C GLY A 7 9.80 6.86 -8.16
N ASP A 8 9.20 6.79 -9.34
CA ASP A 8 8.49 5.64 -9.91
C ASP A 8 7.16 5.22 -9.27
N ILE A 9 6.50 6.04 -8.45
CA ILE A 9 5.08 5.80 -8.13
C ILE A 9 4.23 6.56 -9.17
N PRO A 10 3.54 5.87 -10.11
CA PRO A 10 2.66 6.53 -11.07
C PRO A 10 1.63 7.37 -10.31
N GLU A 11 1.30 8.57 -10.80
CA GLU A 11 0.37 9.49 -10.10
C GLU A 11 -0.96 8.80 -9.74
N GLY A 12 -1.44 7.85 -10.56
CA GLY A 12 -2.66 7.06 -10.29
C GLY A 12 -2.53 5.94 -9.25
N GLU A 13 -1.34 5.67 -8.71
CA GLU A 13 -1.11 4.75 -7.59
C GLU A 13 -1.12 5.50 -6.26
N LEU A 14 -0.72 6.78 -6.27
CA LEU A 14 -0.82 7.67 -5.12
C LEU A 14 -2.27 7.93 -4.72
N ASP A 15 -3.14 8.22 -5.70
CA ASP A 15 -4.58 8.45 -5.46
C ASP A 15 -5.26 7.22 -4.85
N LYS A 16 -4.88 6.02 -5.29
CA LYS A 16 -5.41 4.75 -4.73
C LYS A 16 -5.02 4.55 -3.27
N ILE A 17 -3.80 4.94 -2.89
CA ILE A 17 -3.34 4.85 -1.50
C ILE A 17 -4.10 5.87 -0.64
N LEU A 18 -4.27 7.09 -1.13
CA LEU A 18 -5.03 8.14 -0.44
C LEU A 18 -6.48 7.72 -0.19
N ASP A 19 -7.16 7.16 -1.19
CA ASP A 19 -8.53 6.64 -1.06
C ASP A 19 -8.67 5.58 0.05
N ILE A 20 -7.67 4.69 0.18
CA ILE A 20 -7.68 3.64 1.21
C ILE A 20 -7.47 4.25 2.58
N VAL A 21 -6.56 5.22 2.72
CA VAL A 21 -6.30 5.93 3.98
C VAL A 21 -7.56 6.69 4.44
N GLU A 22 -8.25 7.35 3.52
CA GLU A 22 -9.46 8.12 3.84
C GLU A 22 -10.64 7.22 4.23
N LYS A 23 -10.83 6.09 3.53
CA LYS A 23 -11.98 5.22 3.77
C LYS A 23 -11.77 4.19 4.87
N ASN A 24 -10.54 3.71 5.06
CA ASN A 24 -10.20 2.72 6.09
C ASN A 24 -8.74 2.89 6.58
N PRO A 25 -8.48 3.86 7.46
CA PRO A 25 -7.14 4.14 7.96
C PRO A 25 -6.55 2.96 8.76
N GLU A 26 -7.37 2.14 9.41
CA GLU A 26 -6.92 0.95 10.13
C GLU A 26 -6.39 -0.12 9.17
N LEU A 27 -7.08 -0.34 8.04
CA LEU A 27 -6.61 -1.27 7.01
C LEU A 27 -5.28 -0.79 6.43
N PHE A 28 -5.16 0.51 6.13
CA PHE A 28 -3.89 1.07 5.66
C PHE A 28 -2.75 0.84 6.66
N GLN A 29 -2.97 1.11 7.95
CA GLN A 29 -1.96 0.86 8.98
C GLN A 29 -1.54 -0.61 9.05
N LYS A 30 -2.50 -1.54 8.93
CA LYS A 30 -2.20 -2.98 8.88
C LYS A 30 -1.36 -3.35 7.65
N ILE A 31 -1.77 -2.91 6.46
CA ILE A 31 -1.03 -3.15 5.21
C ILE A 31 0.40 -2.61 5.32
N ALA A 32 0.57 -1.36 5.80
CA ALA A 32 1.89 -0.75 5.95
C ALA A 32 2.77 -1.50 6.96
N ALA A 33 2.22 -1.91 8.10
CA ALA A 33 2.94 -2.66 9.12
C ALA A 33 3.39 -4.04 8.61
N GLU A 34 2.53 -4.75 7.86
CA GLU A 34 2.87 -6.05 7.29
C GLU A 34 3.91 -5.93 6.16
N ILE A 35 3.82 -4.93 5.29
CA ILE A 35 4.85 -4.67 4.27
C ILE A 35 6.19 -4.41 4.94
N GLN A 36 6.22 -3.60 6.00
CA GLN A 36 7.46 -3.31 6.73
C GLN A 36 8.03 -4.57 7.40
N ALA A 37 7.18 -5.45 7.93
CA ALA A 37 7.60 -6.72 8.51
C ALA A 37 8.23 -7.65 7.45
N GLU A 38 7.61 -7.74 6.27
CA GLU A 38 8.12 -8.53 5.14
C GLU A 38 9.46 -8.00 4.61
N ILE A 39 9.60 -6.67 4.47
CA ILE A 39 10.89 -6.05 4.12
C ILE A 39 11.94 -6.34 5.20
N SER A 40 11.57 -6.25 6.48
CA SER A 40 12.48 -6.54 7.60
C SER A 40 12.89 -8.02 7.65
N SER A 41 12.07 -8.92 7.10
CA SER A 41 12.41 -10.34 6.94
C SER A 41 13.40 -10.62 5.80
N GLY A 42 13.73 -9.60 5.00
CA GLY A 42 14.66 -9.69 3.88
C GLY A 42 13.99 -9.77 2.50
N LYS A 43 12.66 -9.60 2.39
CA LYS A 43 12.00 -9.49 1.08
C LYS A 43 12.25 -8.13 0.45
N ASP A 44 12.29 -8.12 -0.87
CA ASP A 44 12.30 -6.88 -1.65
C ASP A 44 10.99 -6.10 -1.47
N GLN A 45 11.08 -4.77 -1.40
CA GLN A 45 9.95 -3.87 -1.17
C GLN A 45 8.82 -4.06 -2.20
N MET A 46 9.14 -4.27 -3.48
CA MET A 46 8.13 -4.49 -4.51
C MET A 46 7.41 -5.83 -4.29
N THR A 47 8.16 -6.88 -3.95
CA THR A 47 7.59 -8.20 -3.70
C THR A 47 6.70 -8.20 -2.46
N ALA A 48 7.19 -7.63 -1.34
CA ALA A 48 6.43 -7.46 -0.12
C ALA A 48 5.12 -6.68 -0.35
N SER A 49 5.21 -5.55 -1.07
CA SER A 49 4.04 -4.73 -1.38
C SER A 49 3.01 -5.47 -2.21
N MET A 50 3.42 -6.20 -3.26
CA MET A 50 2.50 -6.99 -4.08
C MET A 50 1.83 -8.11 -3.29
N GLU A 51 2.57 -8.85 -2.46
CA GLU A 51 2.02 -9.95 -1.68
C GLU A 51 0.99 -9.47 -0.66
N ILE A 52 1.29 -8.40 0.09
CA ILE A 52 0.37 -7.85 1.08
C ILE A 52 -0.85 -7.20 0.39
N MET A 53 -0.66 -6.43 -0.68
CA MET A 53 -1.79 -5.85 -1.42
C MET A 53 -2.71 -6.93 -2.00
N LYS A 54 -2.15 -8.05 -2.47
CA LYS A 54 -2.93 -9.22 -2.93
C LYS A 54 -3.65 -9.92 -1.77
N LYS A 55 -3.02 -10.04 -0.60
CA LYS A 55 -3.65 -10.59 0.61
C LYS A 55 -4.89 -9.78 1.02
N TYR A 56 -4.84 -8.46 0.89
CA TYR A 56 -5.93 -7.54 1.25
C TYR A 56 -6.81 -7.14 0.06
N GLU A 57 -6.65 -7.76 -1.12
CA GLU A 57 -7.36 -7.36 -2.34
C GLU A 57 -8.88 -7.34 -2.16
N GLU A 58 -9.44 -8.34 -1.47
CA GLU A 58 -10.89 -8.42 -1.23
C GLU A 58 -11.40 -7.33 -0.27
N GLU A 59 -10.65 -7.02 0.80
CA GLU A 59 -10.99 -5.94 1.72
C GLU A 59 -10.90 -4.57 1.01
N LEU A 60 -9.87 -4.39 0.17
CA LEU A 60 -9.70 -3.20 -0.65
C LEU A 60 -10.81 -3.03 -1.69
N LYS A 61 -11.32 -4.13 -2.26
CA LYS A 61 -12.48 -4.10 -3.16
C LYS A 61 -13.77 -3.70 -2.43
N GLN A 62 -13.97 -4.19 -1.20
CA GLN A 62 -15.14 -3.83 -0.39
C GLN A 62 -15.19 -2.34 -0.05
N ILE A 63 -14.03 -1.69 0.10
CA ILE A 63 -13.94 -0.25 0.38
C ILE A 63 -14.26 0.61 -0.84
N LYS A 64 -14.08 0.08 -2.06
CA LYS A 64 -14.34 0.81 -3.31
C LYS A 64 -15.80 0.79 -3.75
N ASN A 65 -16.58 -0.18 -3.29
CA ASN A 65 -18.02 -0.29 -3.57
C ASN A 65 -18.87 0.47 -2.55
#